data_AF-A0A258KQ72-F1
#
_entry.id   AF-A0A258KQ72-F1
#
_cell.length_a   1.000
_cell.length_b   1.000
_cell.length_c   1.000
_cell.angle_alpha   90.00
_cell.angle_beta   90.00
_cell.angle_gamma   90.00
#
_symmetry.space_group_name_H-M   'P 1'
#
loop_
_entity.id
_entity.type
_entity.pdbx_description
1 polymer ?
#
loop_
_entity_poly.entity_id
_entity_poly.type
_entity_poly.pdbx_seq_one_letter_code
_entity_poly.pdbx_strand_id
1 'polypeptide(L)'
;MIVVHHLNNSRSQRVLWLLEELGVPYEVKRYERDAVTMLAPPALLAIHPLGKSPVITDGDKTIAETGAIVDYVIETYGQGRLIPAAGTAERLRYTYWLHYAEGSAMTPLLLKLVFTALPTRAPGLLKGLVKAIASKAPWDSTC
;
A
#
# COMPACT_ATOMS: atom_id res chain seq x y z
N MET A 1 -5.14 20.79 -5.32
CA MET A 1 -5.98 19.75 -5.95
C MET A 1 -5.17 18.49 -5.89
N ILE A 2 -5.75 17.42 -5.35
CA ILE A 2 -5.02 16.17 -5.12
C ILE A 2 -4.85 15.40 -6.43
N VAL A 3 -3.63 14.95 -6.71
CA VAL A 3 -3.35 13.93 -7.72
C VAL A 3 -2.89 12.66 -7.02
N VAL A 4 -3.59 11.55 -7.24
CA VAL A 4 -3.22 10.23 -6.75
C VAL A 4 -2.37 9.54 -7.80
N HIS A 5 -1.11 9.25 -7.46
CA HIS A 5 -0.18 8.52 -8.32
C HIS A 5 -0.39 7.02 -8.14
N HIS A 6 -1.35 6.46 -8.88
CA HIS A 6 -1.79 5.07 -8.78
C HIS A 6 -0.89 4.13 -9.58
N LEU A 7 -0.25 3.17 -8.92
CA LEU A 7 0.43 2.05 -9.58
C LEU A 7 -0.46 0.80 -9.57
N ASN A 8 -0.52 0.04 -10.65
CA ASN A 8 -1.22 -1.24 -10.67
C ASN A 8 -0.71 -2.21 -9.58
N ASN A 9 -1.63 -2.98 -8.98
CA ASN A 9 -1.35 -3.87 -7.85
C ASN A 9 -0.66 -3.12 -6.68
N SER A 10 -1.18 -1.96 -6.32
CA SER A 10 -0.69 -1.16 -5.19
C SER A 10 -1.80 -0.80 -4.20
N ARG A 11 -1.38 -0.25 -3.05
CA ARG A 11 -2.27 0.07 -1.93
C ARG A 11 -2.97 1.43 -2.07
N SER A 12 -2.80 2.12 -3.20
CA SER A 12 -3.44 3.43 -3.44
C SER A 12 -4.97 3.38 -3.48
N GLN A 13 -5.57 2.20 -3.60
CA GLN A 13 -7.02 2.04 -3.47
C GLN A 13 -7.55 2.57 -2.13
N ARG A 14 -6.76 2.44 -1.05
CA ARG A 14 -7.12 2.98 0.27
C ARG A 14 -7.28 4.50 0.26
N VAL A 15 -6.42 5.19 -0.49
CA VAL A 15 -6.46 6.65 -0.63
C VAL A 15 -7.64 7.07 -1.50
N LEU A 16 -7.88 6.37 -2.62
CA LEU A 16 -9.05 6.63 -3.47
C LEU A 16 -10.34 6.51 -2.66
N TRP A 17 -10.50 5.43 -1.90
CA TRP A 17 -11.69 5.26 -1.05
C TRP A 17 -11.86 6.37 -0.02
N LEU A 18 -10.77 6.79 0.66
CA LEU A 18 -10.83 7.90 1.61
C LEU A 18 -11.28 9.21 0.93
N LEU A 19 -10.78 9.49 -0.26
CA LEU A 19 -11.14 10.70 -1.01
C LEU A 19 -12.61 10.69 -1.44
N GLU A 20 -13.12 9.53 -1.87
CA GLU A 20 -14.54 9.33 -2.16
C GLU A 20 -15.41 9.55 -0.92
N GLU A 21 -15.05 8.94 0.22
CA GLU A 21 -15.79 9.07 1.49
C GLU A 21 -15.85 10.52 1.98
N LEU A 22 -14.79 11.29 1.73
CA LEU A 22 -14.74 12.70 2.09
C LEU A 22 -15.38 13.61 1.05
N GLY A 23 -15.68 13.13 -0.16
CA GLY A 23 -16.17 13.93 -1.28
C GLY A 23 -15.14 14.92 -1.82
N VAL A 24 -13.84 14.60 -1.70
CA VAL A 24 -12.75 15.48 -2.12
C VAL A 24 -12.48 15.27 -3.61
N PRO A 25 -12.46 16.32 -4.45
CA PRO A 25 -12.12 16.17 -5.86
C PRO A 25 -10.63 15.84 -6.02
N TYR A 26 -10.34 14.85 -6.87
CA TYR A 26 -8.98 14.42 -7.15
C TYR A 26 -8.82 13.94 -8.61
N GLU A 27 -7.57 13.89 -9.06
CA GLU A 27 -7.20 13.24 -10.32
C GLU A 27 -6.44 11.94 -10.06
N VAL A 28 -6.53 10.98 -10.98
CA VAL A 28 -5.75 9.75 -10.93
C VAL A 28 -4.73 9.73 -12.06
N LYS A 29 -3.45 9.81 -11.70
CA LYS A 29 -2.37 9.51 -12.64
C LYS A 29 -1.99 8.04 -12.50
N ARG A 30 -2.30 7.25 -13.53
CA ARG A 30 -2.07 5.80 -13.55
C ARG A 30 -0.67 5.47 -14.06
N TYR A 31 -0.07 4.47 -13.45
CA TYR A 31 1.22 3.90 -13.76
C TYR A 31 1.09 2.39 -13.82
N GLU A 32 1.80 1.77 -14.75
CA GLU A 32 1.86 0.32 -14.89
C GLU A 32 3.27 -0.15 -14.54
N ARG A 33 3.35 -1.23 -13.77
CA ARG A 33 4.58 -1.97 -13.54
C ARG A 33 5.06 -2.60 -14.84
N ASP A 34 6.37 -2.75 -14.96
CA ASP A 34 6.95 -3.56 -16.02
C ASP A 34 6.42 -5.00 -15.95
N ALA A 35 5.95 -5.53 -17.07
CA ALA A 35 5.24 -6.81 -17.11
C ALA A 35 6.12 -8.02 -16.76
N VAL A 36 7.45 -7.88 -16.86
CA VAL A 36 8.41 -8.97 -16.60
C VAL A 36 8.96 -8.86 -15.18
N THR A 37 9.50 -7.70 -14.84
CA THR A 37 10.21 -7.44 -13.57
C THR A 37 9.27 -7.02 -12.44
N MET A 38 8.05 -6.60 -12.75
CA MET A 38 7.08 -6.02 -11.81
C MET A 38 7.57 -4.75 -11.09
N LEU A 39 8.63 -4.11 -11.59
CA LEU A 39 9.15 -2.86 -11.03
C LEU A 39 8.29 -1.67 -11.44
N ALA A 40 8.31 -0.62 -10.62
CA ALA A 40 7.65 0.64 -10.95
C ALA A 40 8.38 1.35 -12.11
N PRO A 41 7.65 2.09 -12.96
CA PRO A 41 8.26 2.81 -14.07
C PRO A 41 9.09 4.01 -13.57
N PRO A 42 10.12 4.45 -14.32
CA PRO A 42 10.93 5.63 -13.97
C PRO A 42 10.09 6.89 -13.72
N ALA A 43 8.96 7.02 -14.42
CA ALA A 43 8.04 8.16 -14.25
C ALA A 43 7.39 8.24 -12.87
N LEU A 44 7.26 7.12 -12.12
CA LEU A 44 6.79 7.15 -10.73
C LEU A 44 7.94 7.43 -9.76
N LEU A 45 9.13 6.87 -10.02
CA LEU A 45 10.36 7.16 -9.27
C LEU A 45 10.70 8.66 -9.29
N ALA A 46 10.45 9.33 -10.41
CA ALA A 46 10.65 10.77 -10.54
C ALA A 46 9.72 11.61 -9.65
N ILE A 47 8.58 11.05 -9.20
CA ILE A 47 7.66 11.74 -8.28
C ILE A 47 8.17 11.61 -6.84
N HIS A 48 8.57 10.40 -6.44
CA HIS A 48 9.08 10.15 -5.10
C HIS A 48 10.16 9.05 -5.11
N PRO A 49 11.32 9.25 -4.45
CA PRO A 49 12.45 8.32 -4.50
C PRO A 49 12.15 6.88 -4.09
N LEU A 50 11.10 6.69 -3.27
CA LEU A 50 10.65 5.36 -2.85
C LEU A 50 10.19 4.47 -4.03
N GLY A 51 9.72 5.07 -5.13
CA GLY A 51 9.25 4.32 -6.31
C GLY A 51 8.07 3.39 -6.04
N LYS A 52 7.27 3.68 -5.02
CA LYS A 52 6.10 2.88 -4.62
C LYS A 52 4.85 3.76 -4.62
N SER A 53 3.71 3.10 -4.60
CA SER A 53 2.38 3.70 -4.47
C SER A 53 1.71 3.12 -3.22
N PRO A 54 0.92 3.91 -2.45
CA PRO A 54 0.45 5.27 -2.77
C PRO A 54 1.50 6.36 -2.61
N VAL A 55 1.40 7.36 -3.50
CA VAL A 55 1.94 8.71 -3.35
C VAL A 55 0.85 9.67 -3.83
N ILE A 56 0.67 10.79 -3.15
CA ILE A 56 -0.17 11.89 -3.62
C ILE A 56 0.65 13.15 -3.82
N THR A 57 0.19 14.00 -4.73
CA THR A 57 0.62 15.40 -4.77
C THR A 57 -0.57 16.31 -4.49
N ASP A 58 -0.33 17.40 -3.79
CA ASP A 58 -1.34 18.44 -3.55
C ASP A 58 -0.66 19.81 -3.49
N GLY A 59 -0.76 20.54 -4.61
CA GLY A 59 0.02 21.77 -4.82
C GLY A 59 1.51 21.46 -4.89
N ASP A 60 2.27 22.01 -3.94
CA ASP A 60 3.72 21.86 -3.82
C ASP A 60 4.16 20.63 -2.99
N LYS A 61 3.21 19.94 -2.36
CA LYS A 61 3.50 18.81 -1.46
C LYS A 61 3.48 17.50 -2.21
N THR A 62 4.49 16.68 -1.97
CA THR A 62 4.52 15.27 -2.36
C THR A 62 4.55 14.43 -1.09
N ILE A 63 3.54 13.58 -0.91
CA ILE A 63 3.34 12.82 0.33
C ILE A 63 3.32 11.33 0.00
N ALA A 64 4.22 10.59 0.64
CA ALA A 64 4.31 9.14 0.59
C ALA A 64 3.94 8.55 1.97
N GLU A 65 3.84 7.22 2.02
CA GLU A 65 3.36 6.42 3.17
C GLU A 65 1.86 6.53 3.43
N THR A 66 1.16 5.39 3.37
CA THR A 66 -0.31 5.33 3.43
C THR A 66 -0.87 5.98 4.70
N GLY A 67 -0.24 5.77 5.87
CA GLY A 67 -0.68 6.36 7.13
C GLY A 67 -0.58 7.88 7.12
N ALA A 68 0.56 8.42 6.69
CA ALA A 68 0.78 9.85 6.58
C ALA A 68 -0.16 10.52 5.56
N ILE A 69 -0.44 9.84 4.44
CA ILE A 69 -1.42 10.32 3.46
C ILE A 69 -2.83 10.39 4.08
N VAL A 70 -3.24 9.36 4.83
CA VAL A 70 -4.55 9.32 5.49
C VAL A 70 -4.68 10.45 6.51
N ASP A 71 -3.68 10.63 7.37
CA ASP A 71 -3.67 11.71 8.36
C ASP A 71 -3.73 13.08 7.67
N TYR A 72 -2.87 13.34 6.67
CA TYR A 72 -2.89 14.59 5.91
C TYR A 72 -4.25 14.89 5.28
N VAL A 73 -4.85 13.90 4.61
CA VAL A 73 -6.13 14.08 3.91
C VAL A 73 -7.25 14.36 4.92
N ILE A 74 -7.32 13.64 6.04
CA ILE A 74 -8.35 13.86 7.05
C ILE A 74 -8.16 15.20 7.76
N GLU A 75 -6.93 15.58 8.10
CA GLU A 75 -6.64 16.86 8.75
C GLU A 75 -6.96 18.05 7.84
N THR A 76 -6.62 17.94 6.54
CA THR A 76 -6.79 19.04 5.58
C THR A 76 -8.22 19.13 5.04
N TYR A 77 -8.86 17.99 4.75
CA TYR A 77 -10.13 17.93 4.02
C TYR A 77 -11.27 17.28 4.81
N GLY A 78 -10.99 16.66 5.95
CA GLY A 78 -11.96 15.89 6.72
C GLY A 78 -13.00 16.74 7.46
N GLN A 79 -12.71 18.02 7.74
CA GLN A 79 -13.59 18.92 8.49
C GLN A 79 -14.04 18.31 9.84
N GLY A 80 -13.14 17.62 10.53
CA GLY A 80 -13.43 16.93 11.80
C GLY A 80 -14.14 15.58 11.67
N ARG A 81 -14.36 15.07 10.45
CA ARG A 81 -14.91 13.74 10.20
C ARG A 81 -13.81 12.68 10.12
N LEU A 82 -14.21 11.40 10.25
CA LEU A 82 -13.37 10.20 10.07
C LEU A 82 -12.15 10.07 11.01
N ILE A 83 -12.03 10.94 12.01
CA ILE A 83 -11.01 10.84 13.05
C ILE A 83 -11.64 11.12 14.42
N PRO A 84 -11.46 10.24 15.42
CA PRO A 84 -11.96 10.52 16.76
C PRO A 84 -11.23 11.70 17.42
N ALA A 85 -11.90 12.33 18.38
CA ALA A 85 -11.36 13.43 19.16
C ALA A 85 -10.06 13.05 19.86
N ALA A 86 -9.11 13.99 19.92
CA ALA A 86 -7.84 13.77 20.61
C ALA A 86 -8.04 13.44 22.10
N GLY A 87 -7.17 12.60 22.66
CA GLY A 87 -7.22 12.20 24.07
C GLY A 87 -8.27 11.15 24.43
N THR A 88 -9.06 10.65 23.47
CA THR A 88 -10.05 9.60 23.72
C THR A 88 -9.49 8.20 23.49
N ALA A 89 -10.13 7.18 24.08
CA ALA A 89 -9.79 5.79 23.83
C ALA A 89 -10.04 5.40 22.36
N GLU A 90 -11.04 6.00 21.73
CA GLU A 90 -11.37 5.84 20.31
C GLU A 90 -10.21 6.32 19.43
N ARG A 91 -9.59 7.46 19.77
CA ARG A 91 -8.42 7.97 19.04
C ARG A 91 -7.23 7.02 19.15
N LEU A 92 -7.00 6.46 20.34
CA LEU A 92 -5.95 5.45 20.51
C LEU A 92 -6.23 4.21 19.65
N ARG A 93 -7.47 3.70 19.62
CA ARG A 93 -7.85 2.56 18.78
C ARG A 93 -7.69 2.87 17.28
N TYR A 94 -8.10 4.06 16.85
CA TYR A 94 -7.92 4.53 15.48
C TYR A 94 -6.44 4.50 15.07
N THR A 95 -5.58 5.14 15.88
CA THR A 95 -4.14 5.20 15.62
C THR A 95 -3.51 3.81 15.61
N TYR A 96 -3.89 2.93 16.55
CA TYR A 96 -3.44 1.55 16.55
C TYR A 96 -3.74 0.85 15.22
N TRP A 97 -4.98 0.90 14.74
CA TRP A 97 -5.35 0.21 13.49
C TRP A 97 -4.72 0.83 12.24
N LEU A 98 -4.51 2.15 12.24
CA LEU A 98 -3.79 2.83 11.16
C LEU A 98 -2.36 2.30 11.01
N HIS A 99 -1.65 2.13 12.13
CA HIS A 99 -0.29 1.58 12.13
C HIS A 99 -0.25 0.05 11.95
N TYR A 100 -1.19 -0.68 12.54
CA TYR A 100 -1.25 -2.16 12.47
C TYR A 100 -1.26 -2.67 11.02
N ALA A 101 -2.00 -1.98 10.14
CA ALA A 101 -2.11 -2.35 8.74
C ALA A 101 -0.74 -2.46 8.02
N GLU A 102 0.18 -1.54 8.31
CA GLU A 102 1.52 -1.53 7.71
C GLU A 102 2.55 -2.26 8.57
N GLY A 103 2.47 -2.11 9.90
CA GLY A 103 3.47 -2.64 10.84
C GLY A 103 3.34 -4.12 11.16
N SER A 104 2.12 -4.66 11.24
CA SER A 104 1.89 -6.03 11.70
C SER A 104 1.20 -6.89 10.65
N ALA A 105 0.21 -6.38 9.93
CA ALA A 105 -0.52 -7.14 8.93
C ALA A 105 0.26 -7.35 7.62
N MET A 106 1.05 -6.36 7.19
CA MET A 106 1.70 -6.40 5.88
C MET A 106 2.81 -7.46 5.80
N THR A 107 3.61 -7.65 6.85
CA THR A 107 4.71 -8.62 6.87
C THR A 107 4.27 -10.05 6.55
N PRO A 108 3.28 -10.66 7.25
CA PRO A 108 2.83 -12.01 6.91
C PRO A 108 2.19 -12.10 5.51
N LEU A 109 1.48 -11.05 5.06
CA LEU A 109 0.92 -11.01 3.70
C LEU A 109 2.01 -10.96 2.61
N LEU A 110 3.06 -10.18 2.83
CA LEU A 110 4.22 -10.12 1.95
C LEU A 110 4.94 -11.47 1.90
N LEU A 111 5.18 -12.09 3.05
CA LEU A 111 5.80 -13.41 3.10
C LEU A 111 4.95 -14.43 2.34
N LYS A 112 3.64 -14.47 2.58
CA LYS A 112 2.72 -15.33 1.82
C LYS A 112 2.88 -15.12 0.32
N LEU A 113 2.86 -13.87 -0.16
CA LEU A 113 3.05 -13.56 -1.58
C LEU A 113 4.39 -14.07 -2.11
N VAL A 114 5.49 -13.86 -1.38
CA VAL A 114 6.83 -14.31 -1.76
C VAL A 114 6.86 -15.84 -1.88
N PHE A 115 6.38 -16.57 -0.87
CA PHE A 115 6.40 -18.02 -0.87
C PHE A 115 5.47 -18.63 -1.92
N THR A 116 4.36 -17.97 -2.27
CA THR A 116 3.52 -18.36 -3.42
C THR A 116 4.22 -18.13 -4.77
N ALA A 117 4.99 -17.04 -4.92
CA ALA A 117 5.65 -16.69 -6.17
C ALA A 117 7.00 -17.41 -6.40
N LEU A 118 7.69 -17.83 -5.34
CA LEU A 118 9.02 -18.45 -5.44
C LEU A 118 9.05 -19.70 -6.35
N PRO A 119 8.12 -20.67 -6.22
CA PRO A 119 8.15 -21.87 -7.08
C PRO A 119 7.91 -21.58 -8.57
N THR A 120 7.21 -20.50 -8.91
CA THR A 120 6.95 -20.12 -10.32
C THR A 120 8.15 -19.41 -10.94
N ARG A 121 9.00 -18.78 -10.14
CA ARG A 121 10.21 -18.06 -10.58
C ARG A 121 11.51 -18.84 -10.40
N ALA A 122 11.48 -20.01 -9.77
CA ALA A 122 12.67 -20.83 -9.54
C ALA A 122 13.22 -21.42 -10.86
N PRO A 123 14.56 -21.44 -11.05
CA PRO A 123 15.18 -22.18 -12.15
C PRO A 123 14.81 -23.67 -12.10
N GLY A 124 14.68 -24.31 -13.27
CA GLY A 124 14.16 -25.69 -13.38
C GLY A 124 14.86 -26.69 -12.46
N LEU A 125 16.19 -26.61 -12.33
CA LEU A 125 16.99 -27.50 -11.48
C LEU A 125 16.65 -27.39 -9.98
N LEU A 126 16.23 -26.20 -9.52
CA LEU A 126 15.93 -25.92 -8.10
C LEU A 126 14.43 -25.98 -7.78
N LYS A 127 13.57 -26.06 -8.79
CA LYS A 127 12.12 -25.91 -8.64
C LYS A 127 11.49 -26.88 -7.63
N GLY A 128 11.92 -28.14 -7.62
CA GLY A 128 11.42 -29.16 -6.68
C GLY A 128 11.76 -28.85 -5.22
N LEU A 129 13.02 -28.46 -4.96
CA LEU A 129 13.48 -28.06 -3.63
C LEU A 129 12.76 -26.80 -3.14
N VAL A 130 12.65 -25.77 -3.99
CA VAL A 130 11.96 -24.52 -3.65
C VAL A 130 10.49 -24.78 -3.33
N LYS A 131 9.81 -25.64 -4.09
CA LYS A 131 8.42 -26.05 -3.81
C LYS A 131 8.29 -26.73 -2.45
N ALA A 132 9.21 -27.64 -2.11
CA ALA A 132 9.20 -28.36 -0.83
C ALA A 132 9.47 -27.46 0.39
N ILE A 133 10.28 -26.41 0.23
CA ILE A 133 10.50 -25.39 1.27
C ILE A 133 9.27 -24.50 1.40
N ALA A 134 8.74 -24.02 0.28
CA ALA A 134 7.58 -23.13 0.28
C ALA A 134 6.33 -23.80 0.90
N SER A 135 6.15 -25.10 0.69
CA SER A 135 5.01 -25.84 1.24
C SER A 135 5.06 -26.08 2.75
N LYS A 136 6.19 -25.76 3.40
CA LYS A 136 6.34 -25.83 4.87
C LYS A 136 6.09 -24.47 5.53
N ALA A 137 5.78 -23.44 4.76
CA ALA A 137 5.47 -22.14 5.31
C ALA A 137 4.22 -22.23 6.19
N PRO A 138 4.19 -21.56 7.36
CA PRO A 138 3.18 -21.77 8.41
C PRO A 138 1.74 -21.34 8.04
N TRP A 139 1.50 -20.92 6.79
CA TRP A 139 0.20 -20.52 6.25
C TRP A 139 -0.25 -21.38 5.05
N ASP A 140 0.49 -22.45 4.70
CA ASP A 140 0.16 -23.38 3.62
C ASP A 140 -0.63 -24.63 4.09
N SER A 141 -1.13 -24.61 5.34
CA SER A 141 -2.18 -25.53 5.76
C SER A 141 -3.51 -25.03 5.18
N THR A 142 -3.79 -25.39 3.93
CA THR A 142 -5.13 -25.53 3.33
C THR A 142 -6.24 -24.66 3.94
N CYS A 143 -6.50 -23.53 3.31
CA CYS A 143 -7.86 -23.02 3.12
C CYS A 143 -8.19 -23.15 1.64
#